data_AF-A0AAP2UV09-F1
#
_entry.id   AF-A0AAP2UV09-F1
#
_cell.length_a   1.000
_cell.length_b   1.000
_cell.length_c   1.000
_cell.angle_alpha   90.00
_cell.angle_beta   90.00
_cell.angle_gamma   90.00
#
_symmetry.space_group_name_H-M   'P 1'
#
loop_
_entity.id
_entity.type
_entity.pdbx_description
1 polymer ?
#
loop_
_entity_poly.entity_id
_entity_poly.type
_entity_poly.pdbx_seq_one_letter_code
_entity_poly.pdbx_strand_id
1 'polypeptide(L)'
;MDESTNAPTSISAAEVHRAPGVSDWRVTEVGPHAVFTAASLAQAAELIAPILAASERFGILPDIDLRPEAVVVRVADRTQDGIPAAAPQFAAAVSRAAAERGLTADPSLAQSVGIYVAQHSQVDVRPFFLAALGYEPLGETDAIDPLRCGPQLAFNPITGDTPARGRTHFDVFVPADQAQARVDAALAPGGRLVDDT
;
A
#
# COMPACT_ATOMS: atom_id res chain seq x y z
N MET A 1 -26.79 -1.62 32.11
CA MET A 1 -26.64 -2.35 30.83
C MET A 1 -25.91 -1.37 29.95
N ASP A 2 -24.58 -1.39 30.03
CA ASP A 2 -23.72 -0.43 29.34
C ASP A 2 -23.86 -0.66 27.84
N GLU A 3 -24.34 0.37 27.16
CA GLU A 3 -24.31 0.48 25.72
C GLU A 3 -22.88 0.84 25.33
N SER A 4 -21.98 -0.13 25.45
CA SER A 4 -20.64 -0.07 24.88
C SER A 4 -20.81 0.00 23.37
N THR A 5 -20.95 1.21 22.82
CA THR A 5 -20.82 1.47 21.40
C THR A 5 -19.49 0.90 20.96
N ASN A 6 -19.52 -0.26 20.32
CA ASN A 6 -18.33 -0.94 19.82
C ASN A 6 -17.74 -0.01 18.76
N ALA A 7 -16.67 0.70 19.11
CA ALA A 7 -16.00 1.60 18.18
C ALA A 7 -15.60 0.77 16.94
N PRO A 8 -15.74 1.34 15.73
CA PRO A 8 -15.39 0.60 14.52
C PRO A 8 -13.93 0.15 14.60
N THR A 9 -13.68 -1.12 14.30
CA THR A 9 -12.35 -1.73 14.34
C THR A 9 -11.49 -1.29 13.16
N SER A 10 -12.13 -0.90 12.06
CA SER A 10 -11.49 -0.36 10.86
C SER A 10 -12.09 0.98 10.42
N ILE A 11 -11.31 1.74 9.65
CA ILE A 11 -11.65 3.06 9.14
C ILE A 11 -11.36 3.16 7.64
N SER A 12 -12.02 4.10 6.97
CA SER A 12 -11.81 4.41 5.57
C SER A 12 -10.53 5.23 5.32
N ALA A 13 -10.02 5.19 4.08
CA ALA A 13 -8.92 6.05 3.65
C ALA A 13 -9.22 7.55 3.88
N ALA A 14 -10.45 7.98 3.62
CA ALA A 14 -10.89 9.36 3.84
C ALA A 14 -10.90 9.75 5.32
N GLU A 15 -11.14 8.81 6.24
CA GLU A 15 -11.00 9.06 7.68
C GLU A 15 -9.54 9.18 8.09
N VAL A 16 -8.66 8.33 7.54
CA VAL A 16 -7.21 8.46 7.73
C VAL A 16 -6.74 9.84 7.32
N HIS A 17 -7.05 10.29 6.10
CA HIS A 17 -6.56 11.58 5.58
C HIS A 17 -7.13 12.81 6.31
N ARG A 18 -8.27 12.67 6.99
CA ARG A 18 -8.86 13.75 7.81
C ARG A 18 -8.28 13.82 9.23
N ALA A 19 -7.57 12.78 9.68
CA ALA A 19 -6.99 12.76 11.01
C ALA A 19 -5.84 13.78 11.15
N PRO A 20 -5.62 14.36 12.34
CA PRO A 20 -4.55 15.33 12.54
C PRO A 20 -3.17 14.66 12.48
N GLY A 21 -2.21 15.35 11.88
CA GLY A 21 -0.80 14.94 11.90
C GLY A 21 -0.42 13.82 10.93
N VAL A 22 -1.28 13.49 9.96
CA VAL A 22 -1.07 12.40 8.99
C VAL A 22 -0.83 12.90 7.56
N SER A 23 -0.50 14.18 7.37
CA SER A 23 -0.28 14.80 6.05
C SER A 23 0.83 14.14 5.23
N ASP A 24 1.74 13.44 5.89
CA ASP A 24 2.88 12.73 5.28
C ASP A 24 2.48 11.37 4.69
N TRP A 25 1.28 10.88 5.00
CA TRP A 25 0.83 9.54 4.67
C TRP A 25 -0.13 9.56 3.48
N ARG A 26 -0.07 8.51 2.67
CA ARG A 26 -1.01 8.25 1.57
C ARG A 26 -1.57 6.85 1.75
N VAL A 27 -2.81 6.65 1.34
CA VAL A 27 -3.41 5.31 1.35
C VAL A 27 -3.32 4.79 -0.07
N THR A 28 -2.64 3.67 -0.23
CA THR A 28 -2.52 2.93 -1.49
C THR A 28 -3.27 1.60 -1.35
N GLU A 29 -3.21 0.73 -2.35
CA GLU A 29 -3.81 -0.62 -2.28
C GLU A 29 -3.41 -1.38 -1.01
N VAL A 30 -2.14 -1.28 -0.63
CA VAL A 30 -1.59 -1.99 0.53
C VAL A 30 -1.95 -1.34 1.87
N GLY A 31 -2.64 -0.20 1.88
CA GLY A 31 -2.99 0.57 3.09
C GLY A 31 -2.20 1.88 3.26
N PRO A 32 -2.24 2.49 4.47
CA PRO A 32 -1.47 3.69 4.80
C PRO A 32 0.03 3.48 4.64
N HIS A 33 0.68 4.42 3.96
CA HIS A 33 2.08 4.37 3.57
C HIS A 33 2.69 5.77 3.66
N ALA A 34 3.86 5.90 4.31
CA ALA A 34 4.69 7.10 4.28
C ALA A 34 6.14 6.79 3.86
N VAL A 35 6.77 7.75 3.21
CA VAL A 35 8.17 7.70 2.80
C VAL A 35 8.90 8.87 3.46
N PHE A 36 9.93 8.57 4.26
CA PHE A 36 10.76 9.55 4.93
C PHE A 36 12.18 9.49 4.35
N THR A 37 12.54 10.51 3.57
CA THR A 37 13.86 10.59 2.93
C THR A 37 14.96 10.90 3.93
N ALA A 38 16.14 10.34 3.67
CA ALA A 38 17.33 10.45 4.51
C ALA A 38 18.58 10.67 3.64
N ALA A 39 19.61 11.24 4.23
CA ALA A 39 20.90 11.47 3.57
C ALA A 39 21.85 10.26 3.68
N SER A 40 21.51 9.26 4.52
CA SER A 40 22.30 8.06 4.70
C SER A 40 21.49 6.95 5.37
N LEU A 41 21.97 5.71 5.23
CA LEU A 41 21.41 4.56 5.92
C LEU A 41 21.46 4.70 7.45
N ALA A 42 22.50 5.36 7.99
CA ALA A 42 22.64 5.59 9.41
C ALA A 42 21.54 6.52 9.94
N GLN A 43 21.31 7.66 9.26
CA GLN A 43 20.22 8.58 9.61
C GLN A 43 18.85 7.90 9.47
N ALA A 44 18.65 7.15 8.39
CA ALA A 44 17.41 6.40 8.17
C ALA A 44 17.14 5.41 9.32
N ALA A 45 18.18 4.72 9.80
CA ALA A 45 18.08 3.76 10.90
C ALA A 45 17.65 4.38 12.23
N GLU A 46 17.88 5.68 12.45
CA GLU A 46 17.49 6.38 13.68
C GLU A 46 15.97 6.40 13.90
N LEU A 47 15.17 6.20 12.84
CA LEU A 47 13.71 6.17 12.92
C LEU A 47 13.14 4.79 13.32
N ILE A 48 13.93 3.71 13.23
CA ILE A 48 13.45 2.34 13.48
C ILE A 48 12.95 2.17 14.92
N ALA A 49 13.76 2.51 15.91
CA ALA A 49 13.35 2.37 17.32
C ALA A 49 12.08 3.18 17.68
N PRO A 50 11.92 4.44 17.23
CA PRO A 50 10.65 5.15 17.37
C PRO A 50 9.45 4.47 16.70
N ILE A 51 9.61 3.91 15.51
CA ILE A 51 8.53 3.16 14.85
C ILE A 51 8.12 1.96 15.70
N LEU A 52 9.08 1.21 16.26
CA LEU A 52 8.81 0.07 17.13
C LEU A 52 8.07 0.52 18.42
N ALA A 53 8.49 1.61 19.04
CA ALA A 53 7.81 2.16 20.21
C ALA A 53 6.37 2.61 19.89
N ALA A 54 6.13 3.20 18.72
CA ALA A 54 4.79 3.53 18.25
C ALA A 54 3.96 2.27 17.96
N SER A 55 4.59 1.25 17.37
CA SER A 55 3.98 -0.05 17.07
C SER A 55 3.42 -0.70 18.33
N GLU A 56 4.24 -0.80 19.38
CA GLU A 56 3.83 -1.33 20.69
C GLU A 56 2.71 -0.49 21.32
N ARG A 57 2.83 0.84 21.27
CA ARG A 57 1.87 1.75 21.88
C ARG A 57 0.47 1.68 21.25
N PHE A 58 0.40 1.50 19.93
CA PHE A 58 -0.85 1.55 19.18
C PHE A 58 -1.34 0.17 18.69
N GLY A 59 -0.59 -0.90 18.97
CA GLY A 59 -0.93 -2.24 18.51
C GLY A 59 -0.90 -2.38 16.99
N ILE A 60 -0.05 -1.60 16.31
CA ILE A 60 0.12 -1.65 14.86
C ILE A 60 1.39 -2.45 14.55
N LEU A 61 1.31 -3.38 13.61
CA LEU A 61 2.45 -4.13 13.10
C LEU A 61 2.78 -3.61 11.69
N PRO A 62 3.67 -2.61 11.54
CA PRO A 62 3.99 -2.05 10.25
C PRO A 62 5.02 -2.91 9.50
N ASP A 63 5.02 -2.77 8.18
CA ASP A 63 6.20 -3.11 7.38
C ASP A 63 7.13 -1.90 7.34
N ILE A 64 8.43 -2.16 7.41
CA ILE A 64 9.48 -1.13 7.42
C ILE A 64 10.55 -1.54 6.42
N ASP A 65 10.70 -0.75 5.35
CA ASP A 65 11.84 -0.86 4.46
C ASP A 65 12.85 0.22 4.80
N LEU A 66 14.07 -0.20 5.11
CA LEU A 66 15.17 0.68 5.43
C LEU A 66 16.17 0.70 4.27
N ARG A 67 16.34 1.87 3.65
CA ARG A 67 17.29 2.10 2.55
C ARG A 67 18.14 3.34 2.83
N PRO A 68 19.30 3.50 2.17
CA PRO A 68 20.10 4.71 2.30
C PRO A 68 19.34 6.00 1.98
N GLU A 69 18.40 5.93 1.03
CA GLU A 69 17.63 7.07 0.52
C GLU A 69 16.42 7.39 1.38
N ALA A 70 15.79 6.38 1.99
CA ALA A 70 14.55 6.56 2.71
C ALA A 70 14.22 5.41 3.66
N VAL A 71 13.38 5.73 4.65
CA VAL A 71 12.59 4.76 5.42
C VAL A 71 11.17 4.77 4.87
N VAL A 72 10.69 3.61 4.44
CA VAL A 72 9.31 3.43 4.02
C VAL A 72 8.55 2.69 5.11
N VAL A 73 7.43 3.24 5.55
CA VAL A 73 6.60 2.64 6.60
C VAL A 73 5.21 2.39 6.04
N ARG A 74 4.71 1.16 6.19
CA ARG A 74 3.39 0.74 5.71
C ARG A 74 2.59 0.10 6.84
N VAL A 75 1.32 0.47 6.95
CA VAL A 75 0.33 -0.26 7.76
C VAL A 75 -0.39 -1.19 6.79
N ALA A 76 0.20 -2.37 6.57
CA ALA A 76 -0.30 -3.31 5.58
C ALA A 76 -1.62 -3.95 6.00
N ASP A 77 -2.63 -3.91 5.13
CA ASP A 77 -3.83 -4.72 5.29
C ASP A 77 -3.54 -6.17 4.89
N ARG A 78 -3.36 -7.04 5.89
CA ARG A 78 -2.95 -8.44 5.69
C ARG A 78 -4.13 -9.39 5.55
N THR A 79 -5.33 -8.93 5.89
CA THR A 79 -6.51 -9.78 6.07
C THR A 79 -7.72 -9.28 5.30
N GLN A 80 -7.60 -8.15 4.60
CA GLN A 80 -8.71 -7.43 3.96
C GLN A 80 -9.78 -6.98 4.97
N ASP A 81 -9.40 -6.80 6.24
CA ASP A 81 -10.28 -6.30 7.30
C ASP A 81 -10.38 -4.77 7.31
N GLY A 82 -9.60 -4.10 6.45
CA GLY A 82 -9.52 -2.66 6.33
C GLY A 82 -8.46 -2.04 7.24
N ILE A 83 -8.37 -0.71 7.17
CA ILE A 83 -7.34 0.05 7.88
C ILE A 83 -7.66 0.06 9.39
N PRO A 84 -6.76 -0.35 10.29
CA PRO A 84 -7.02 -0.33 11.72
C PRO A 84 -7.36 1.08 12.23
N ALA A 85 -8.35 1.20 13.12
CA ALA A 85 -8.76 2.50 13.67
C ALA A 85 -7.65 3.25 14.43
N ALA A 86 -6.61 2.55 14.89
CA ALA A 86 -5.44 3.12 15.55
C ALA A 86 -4.34 3.60 14.58
N ALA A 87 -4.47 3.33 13.29
CA ALA A 87 -3.47 3.68 12.27
C ALA A 87 -3.16 5.19 12.22
N PRO A 88 -4.13 6.12 12.35
CA PRO A 88 -3.83 7.56 12.31
C PRO A 88 -2.94 8.02 13.49
N GLN A 89 -3.16 7.49 14.69
CA GLN A 89 -2.36 7.83 15.87
C GLN A 89 -0.93 7.29 15.74
N PHE A 90 -0.78 6.07 15.21
CA PHE A 90 0.52 5.51 14.84
C PHE A 90 1.24 6.37 13.80
N ALA A 91 0.55 6.70 12.70
CA ALA A 91 1.06 7.52 11.60
C ALA A 91 1.58 8.88 12.09
N ALA A 92 0.77 9.60 12.88
CA ALA A 92 1.15 10.89 13.44
C ALA A 92 2.36 10.82 14.40
N ALA A 93 2.46 9.73 15.19
CA ALA A 93 3.60 9.53 16.07
C ALA A 93 4.90 9.26 15.29
N VAL A 94 4.84 8.47 14.22
CA VAL A 94 5.97 8.19 13.33
C VAL A 94 6.40 9.46 12.59
N SER A 95 5.47 10.22 12.03
CA SER A 95 5.73 11.50 11.37
C SER A 95 6.47 12.48 12.27
N ARG A 96 6.00 12.66 13.52
CA ARG A 96 6.70 13.50 14.50
C ARG A 96 8.11 13.00 14.79
N ALA A 97 8.27 11.69 15.00
CA ALA A 97 9.58 11.11 15.31
C ALA A 97 10.57 11.25 14.14
N ALA A 98 10.10 11.17 12.90
CA ALA A 98 10.89 11.40 11.69
C ALA A 98 11.38 12.85 11.61
N ALA A 99 10.48 13.82 11.83
CA ALA A 99 10.82 15.23 11.84
C ALA A 99 11.84 15.60 12.94
N GLU A 100 11.69 15.04 14.15
CA GLU A 100 12.64 15.22 15.27
C GLU A 100 14.06 14.73 14.94
N ARG A 101 14.21 13.84 13.96
CA ARG A 101 15.48 13.25 13.49
C ARG A 101 15.97 13.85 12.18
N GLY A 102 15.29 14.88 11.69
CA GLY A 102 15.65 15.56 10.45
C GLY A 102 15.44 14.71 9.19
N LEU A 103 14.61 13.67 9.24
CA LEU A 103 14.13 13.03 8.01
C LEU A 103 13.03 13.90 7.40
N THR A 104 12.95 13.91 6.06
CA THR A 104 11.95 14.70 5.34
C THR A 104 10.90 13.77 4.77
N ALA A 105 9.64 13.95 5.18
CA ALA A 105 8.52 13.25 4.55
C ALA A 105 8.39 13.67 3.09
N ASP A 106 8.29 12.69 2.19
CA ASP A 106 7.98 12.92 0.78
C ASP A 106 6.79 12.05 0.37
N PRO A 107 5.56 12.57 0.53
CA PRO A 107 4.37 11.81 0.20
C PRO A 107 4.23 11.55 -1.31
N SER A 108 4.94 12.27 -2.18
CA SER A 108 4.90 12.05 -3.63
C SER A 108 5.53 10.72 -4.05
N LEU A 109 6.39 10.16 -3.19
CA LEU A 109 7.04 8.86 -3.39
C LEU A 109 6.19 7.67 -2.93
N ALA A 110 5.06 7.91 -2.24
CA ALA A 110 4.19 6.83 -1.80
C ALA A 110 3.56 6.13 -3.03
N GLN A 111 3.90 4.87 -3.24
CA GLN A 111 3.39 4.08 -4.36
C GLN A 111 3.22 2.62 -3.96
N SER A 112 2.19 1.97 -4.49
CA SER A 112 2.13 0.50 -4.58
C SER A 112 1.84 0.08 -6.02
N VAL A 113 2.28 -1.12 -6.38
CA VAL A 113 2.00 -1.72 -7.69
C VAL A 113 1.39 -3.09 -7.46
N GLY A 114 0.19 -3.28 -7.97
CA GLY A 114 -0.48 -4.57 -8.08
C GLY A 114 -0.32 -5.12 -9.50
N ILE A 115 -0.37 -6.44 -9.62
CA ILE A 115 -0.47 -7.12 -10.92
C ILE A 115 -1.83 -7.78 -11.01
N TYR A 116 -2.62 -7.34 -11.97
CA TYR A 116 -3.91 -7.93 -12.24
C TYR A 116 -3.76 -9.02 -13.29
N VAL A 117 -4.12 -10.24 -12.95
CA VAL A 117 -4.09 -11.41 -13.83
C VAL A 117 -5.49 -11.66 -14.35
N ALA A 118 -5.74 -11.21 -15.58
CA ALA A 118 -6.95 -11.53 -16.31
C ALA A 118 -6.97 -13.03 -16.65
N GLN A 119 -7.93 -13.76 -16.08
CA GLN A 119 -8.11 -15.18 -16.36
C GLN A 119 -9.37 -15.46 -17.18
N HIS A 120 -9.32 -16.51 -17.98
CA HIS A 120 -10.48 -17.00 -18.74
C HIS A 120 -11.58 -17.44 -17.77
N SER A 121 -12.87 -17.27 -18.10
CA SER A 121 -13.97 -17.50 -17.14
C SER A 121 -14.03 -18.94 -16.59
N GLN A 122 -13.47 -19.89 -17.35
CA GLN A 122 -13.44 -21.32 -17.04
C GLN A 122 -12.09 -21.81 -16.48
N VAL A 123 -11.12 -20.93 -16.26
CA VAL A 123 -9.77 -21.31 -15.80
C VAL A 123 -9.39 -20.52 -14.57
N ASP A 124 -9.09 -21.22 -13.50
CA ASP A 124 -8.43 -20.65 -12.32
C ASP A 124 -6.92 -20.81 -12.46
N VAL A 125 -6.22 -19.69 -12.67
CA VAL A 125 -4.75 -19.67 -12.76
C VAL A 125 -4.10 -19.36 -11.41
N ARG A 126 -4.86 -19.01 -10.37
CA ARG A 126 -4.31 -18.64 -9.06
C ARG A 126 -3.43 -19.74 -8.45
N PRO A 127 -3.81 -21.05 -8.45
CA PRO A 127 -2.96 -22.10 -7.90
C PRO A 127 -1.59 -22.17 -8.56
N PHE A 128 -1.50 -21.88 -9.86
CA PHE A 128 -0.22 -21.84 -10.57
C PHE A 128 0.67 -20.72 -10.04
N PHE A 129 0.15 -19.49 -9.91
CA PHE A 129 0.94 -18.35 -9.43
C PHE A 129 1.35 -18.47 -7.96
N LEU A 130 0.46 -18.99 -7.10
CA LEU A 130 0.78 -19.31 -5.71
C LEU A 130 1.99 -20.25 -5.64
N ALA A 131 1.96 -21.34 -6.41
CA ALA A 131 3.05 -22.31 -6.44
C ALA A 131 4.33 -21.76 -7.08
N ALA A 132 4.21 -20.99 -8.16
CA ALA A 132 5.36 -20.48 -8.91
C ALA A 132 6.13 -19.39 -8.15
N LEU A 133 5.42 -18.56 -7.37
CA LEU A 133 6.01 -17.43 -6.65
C LEU A 133 6.20 -17.69 -5.15
N GLY A 134 5.65 -18.79 -4.63
CA GLY A 134 5.61 -19.04 -3.18
C GLY A 134 4.71 -18.05 -2.45
N TYR A 135 3.65 -17.58 -3.12
CA TYR A 135 2.69 -16.62 -2.55
C TYR A 135 1.62 -17.35 -1.73
N GLU A 136 0.96 -16.60 -0.85
CA GLU A 136 -0.18 -17.05 -0.06
C GLU A 136 -1.50 -16.48 -0.60
N PRO A 137 -2.63 -17.19 -0.45
CA PRO A 137 -3.93 -16.64 -0.77
C PRO A 137 -4.22 -15.39 0.07
N LEU A 138 -4.76 -14.35 -0.56
CA LEU A 138 -5.31 -13.18 0.11
C LEU A 138 -6.79 -13.07 -0.26
N GLY A 139 -7.67 -13.31 0.72
CA GLY A 139 -9.09 -13.42 0.46
C GLY A 139 -9.44 -14.48 -0.60
N GLU A 140 -10.54 -14.27 -1.30
CA GLU A 140 -11.08 -15.25 -2.25
C GLU A 140 -10.47 -15.13 -3.65
N THR A 141 -9.91 -13.98 -4.01
CA THR A 141 -9.52 -13.69 -5.40
C THR A 141 -8.06 -13.31 -5.57
N ASP A 142 -7.30 -13.09 -4.50
CA ASP A 142 -5.98 -12.48 -4.61
C ASP A 142 -4.88 -13.40 -4.06
N ALA A 143 -3.63 -13.00 -4.29
CA ALA A 143 -2.45 -13.61 -3.71
C ALA A 143 -1.43 -12.54 -3.29
N ILE A 144 -0.71 -12.83 -2.22
CA ILE A 144 0.26 -11.90 -1.63
C ILE A 144 1.59 -12.62 -1.36
N ASP A 145 2.69 -11.89 -1.56
CA ASP A 145 3.99 -12.31 -1.04
C ASP A 145 3.92 -12.36 0.49
N PRO A 146 4.29 -13.48 1.16
CA PRO A 146 4.30 -13.57 2.61
C PRO A 146 5.10 -12.45 3.30
N LEU A 147 6.14 -11.96 2.61
CA LEU A 147 6.99 -10.87 3.07
C LEU A 147 6.60 -9.50 2.50
N ARG A 148 5.61 -9.43 1.60
CA ARG A 148 5.13 -8.19 0.95
C ARG A 148 6.23 -7.40 0.24
N CYS A 149 7.28 -8.09 -0.21
CA CYS A 149 8.37 -7.50 -0.99
C CYS A 149 7.98 -7.40 -2.47
N GLY A 150 7.25 -8.39 -2.97
CA GLY A 150 6.69 -8.42 -4.31
C GLY A 150 5.30 -7.80 -4.42
N PRO A 151 4.83 -7.53 -5.65
CA PRO A 151 3.50 -6.96 -5.89
C PRO A 151 2.39 -7.95 -5.52
N GLN A 152 1.26 -7.45 -5.01
CA GLN A 152 0.05 -8.24 -4.87
C GLN A 152 -0.46 -8.68 -6.25
N LEU A 153 -1.04 -9.89 -6.30
CA LEU A 153 -1.70 -10.40 -7.49
C LEU A 153 -3.20 -10.45 -7.28
N ALA A 154 -3.97 -9.87 -8.19
CA ALA A 154 -5.43 -9.98 -8.21
C ALA A 154 -5.87 -10.86 -9.38
N PHE A 155 -6.76 -11.82 -9.15
CA PHE A 155 -7.22 -12.77 -10.17
C PHE A 155 -8.70 -12.58 -10.44
N ASN A 156 -9.03 -12.15 -11.65
CA ASN A 156 -10.42 -11.85 -12.00
C ASN A 156 -10.78 -12.41 -13.38
N PRO A 157 -12.00 -13.00 -13.51
CA PRO A 157 -12.47 -13.54 -14.76
C PRO A 157 -12.80 -12.40 -15.74
N ILE A 158 -12.40 -12.56 -17.01
CA ILE A 158 -12.81 -11.64 -18.08
C ILE A 158 -14.14 -12.08 -18.70
N THR A 159 -14.98 -11.12 -19.03
CA THR A 159 -16.21 -11.36 -19.80
C THR A 159 -15.89 -11.60 -21.28
N GLY A 160 -16.55 -12.60 -21.88
CA GLY A 160 -16.54 -12.83 -23.34
C GLY A 160 -15.48 -13.79 -23.85
N ASP A 161 -14.68 -14.43 -22.97
CA ASP A 161 -13.85 -15.63 -23.23
C ASP A 161 -13.13 -15.66 -24.59
N THR A 162 -12.66 -14.49 -25.03
CA THR A 162 -12.07 -14.36 -26.37
C THR A 162 -10.70 -15.02 -26.37
N PRO A 163 -10.46 -16.05 -27.21
CA PRO A 163 -9.17 -16.73 -27.28
C PRO A 163 -8.07 -15.69 -27.58
N ALA A 164 -7.01 -15.68 -26.76
CA ALA A 164 -5.89 -14.72 -26.75
C ALA A 164 -6.09 -13.39 -25.99
N ARG A 165 -7.18 -13.18 -25.24
CA ARG A 165 -7.35 -12.00 -24.37
C ARG A 165 -6.76 -12.18 -22.97
N GLY A 166 -5.49 -12.61 -22.86
CA GLY A 166 -4.75 -12.52 -21.59
C GLY A 166 -4.27 -11.08 -21.39
N ARG A 167 -5.07 -10.23 -20.73
CA ARG A 167 -4.68 -8.84 -20.44
C ARG A 167 -4.23 -8.71 -18.99
N THR A 168 -3.04 -9.22 -18.71
CA THR A 168 -2.34 -8.85 -17.48
C THR A 168 -2.05 -7.36 -17.54
N HIS A 169 -2.38 -6.63 -16.48
CA HIS A 169 -2.05 -5.21 -16.36
C HIS A 169 -1.46 -4.92 -14.99
N PHE A 170 -0.81 -3.77 -14.88
CA PHE A 170 -0.29 -3.24 -13.64
C PHE A 170 -1.24 -2.19 -13.12
N ASP A 171 -1.68 -2.34 -11.88
CA ASP A 171 -2.39 -1.30 -11.16
C ASP A 171 -1.37 -0.48 -10.39
N VAL A 172 -1.32 0.82 -10.64
CA VAL A 172 -0.34 1.72 -10.06
C VAL A 172 -1.06 2.72 -9.17
N PHE A 173 -0.89 2.56 -7.87
CA PHE A 173 -1.51 3.43 -6.87
C PHE A 173 -0.52 4.51 -6.48
N VAL A 174 -0.88 5.76 -6.73
CA VAL A 174 -0.08 6.96 -6.44
C VAL A 174 -0.96 7.99 -5.73
N PRO A 175 -0.38 9.04 -5.11
CA PRO A 175 -1.15 10.12 -4.52
C PRO A 175 -2.00 10.81 -5.60
N ALA A 176 -3.20 11.25 -5.23
CA ALA A 176 -4.16 11.82 -6.18
C ALA A 176 -3.60 13.03 -6.95
N ASP A 177 -2.78 13.85 -6.29
CA ASP A 177 -2.10 15.01 -6.86
C ASP A 177 -0.96 14.64 -7.83
N GLN A 178 -0.51 13.38 -7.83
CA GLN A 178 0.53 12.85 -8.73
C GLN A 178 -0.05 12.06 -9.90
N ALA A 179 -1.31 11.63 -9.83
CA ALA A 179 -1.92 10.73 -10.82
C ALA A 179 -1.85 11.29 -12.24
N GLN A 180 -2.29 12.53 -12.46
CA GLN A 180 -2.28 13.14 -13.79
C GLN A 180 -0.87 13.27 -14.36
N ALA A 181 0.09 13.72 -13.54
CA ALA A 181 1.48 13.85 -13.96
C ALA A 181 2.09 12.50 -14.39
N ARG A 182 1.71 11.40 -13.74
CA ARG A 182 2.13 10.05 -14.15
C ARG A 182 1.50 9.60 -15.46
N VAL A 183 0.22 9.90 -15.68
CA VAL A 183 -0.45 9.64 -16.96
C VAL A 183 0.26 10.41 -18.08
N ASP A 184 0.47 11.71 -17.90
CA ASP A 184 1.13 12.56 -18.89
C ASP A 184 2.55 12.06 -19.21
N ALA A 185 3.32 11.66 -18.19
CA ALA A 185 4.65 11.09 -18.35
C ALA A 185 4.65 9.75 -19.10
N ALA A 186 3.61 8.93 -18.95
CA ALA A 186 3.45 7.69 -19.71
C ALA A 186 3.04 7.93 -21.17
N LEU A 187 2.26 9.00 -21.43
CA LEU A 187 1.85 9.39 -22.78
C LEU A 187 2.99 10.01 -23.59
N ALA A 188 3.85 10.82 -22.96
CA ALA A 188 4.96 11.51 -23.62
C ALA A 188 5.88 10.62 -24.50
N PRO A 189 6.31 9.41 -24.08
CA PRO A 189 7.11 8.51 -24.92
C PRO A 189 6.29 7.70 -25.94
N GLY A 190 4.99 8.01 -26.12
CA GLY A 190 4.10 7.32 -27.08
C GLY A 190 3.06 6.40 -26.44
N GLY A 191 2.81 6.51 -25.13
CA GLY A 191 1.70 5.82 -24.48
C GLY A 191 0.35 6.23 -25.07
N ARG A 192 -0.66 5.38 -24.92
CA ARG A 192 -2.03 5.65 -25.39
C ARG A 192 -3.02 5.46 -24.26
N LEU A 193 -3.79 6.51 -23.97
CA LEU A 193 -4.91 6.45 -23.05
C LEU A 193 -6.06 5.70 -23.73
N VAL A 194 -6.59 4.68 -23.06
CA VAL A 194 -7.68 3.85 -23.59
C VAL A 194 -9.04 4.38 -23.15
N ASP A 195 -9.09 4.91 -21.93
CA ASP A 195 -10.28 5.46 -21.28
C ASP A 195 -9.84 6.57 -20.31
N ASP A 196 -10.56 7.68 -20.30
CA ASP A 196 -10.35 8.88 -19.49
C ASP A 196 -11.67 9.45 -18.92
N THR A 197 -12.74 8.65 -18.99
CA THR A 197 -14.11 9.05 -18.63
C THR A 197 -14.49 8.80 -17.18
#